data_AF-A0A436R436-F1
#
_entry.id   AF-A0A436R436-F1
#
_cell.length_a   1.000
_cell.length_b   1.000
_cell.length_c   1.000
_cell.angle_alpha   90.00
_cell.angle_beta   90.00
_cell.angle_gamma   90.00
#
_symmetry.space_group_name_H-M   'P 1'
#
loop_
_entity.id
_entity.type
_entity.pdbx_description
1 polymer ?
#
loop_
_entity_poly.entity_id
_entity_poly.type
_entity_poly.pdbx_seq_one_letter_code
_entity_poly.pdbx_strand_id
1 'polypeptide(L)'
;PQKHVRIIQKLVPIRDAVRAVLRCQELDRPFRQAQVALRVAWSSFVRDFGPINTTVVSTTEDEETGEVRETHRRPNLQPFVDDPDCWLVASIEDYDLESDTARPGPIFTERVIAPPSPPLISSAADALAVVLNERGGVDLDHIAELLHSDTDTVVAELGSAIFRDPANGSWQTADAYLSGAVRDKLKTAEAAASLDPGYQRNVAALREVQPADLSPSDITARLGAPWIAATDVVAFVKETMGAEIKIHHMPELASWTVEARQLGWTAAGTSEWGTDRRHAGELLADALNSRVPQIFDTIRDGQTERRVLNVVDTEAAKEKLQKIKTAFQNWVWSDPDRTDRLARVYNDRFNNIVPRRFNGDHLRLPGASGAFSLYGHQKRGIWRIVSAGSTYLAHAVGAGKTMTIAAAIMEQKRLGLIAKAMLVVPGHCLAQAAREFLALYPN
;
A
#
# COMPACT_ATOMS: atom_id res chain seq x y z
N PRO A 1 18.24 41.65 21.12
CA PRO A 1 18.84 41.01 19.91
C PRO A 1 20.15 40.24 20.18
N GLN A 2 21.22 40.89 20.67
CA GLN A 2 22.51 40.23 20.91
C GLN A 2 22.46 39.12 21.99
N LYS A 3 21.67 39.31 23.07
CA LYS A 3 21.45 38.27 24.09
C LYS A 3 20.79 37.01 23.50
N HIS A 4 19.78 37.18 22.64
CA HIS A 4 19.08 36.06 22.00
C HIS A 4 20.02 35.25 21.09
N VAL A 5 20.86 35.91 20.29
CA VAL A 5 21.86 35.24 19.46
C VAL A 5 22.81 34.39 20.32
N ARG A 6 23.28 34.92 21.45
CA ARG A 6 24.17 34.17 22.35
C ARG A 6 23.47 32.99 23.05
N ILE A 7 22.18 33.14 23.39
CA ILE A 7 21.36 32.04 23.94
C ILE A 7 21.26 30.91 22.91
N ILE A 8 20.86 31.24 21.67
CA ILE A 8 20.72 30.25 20.58
C ILE A 8 22.07 29.56 20.31
N GLN A 9 23.16 30.33 20.23
CA GLN A 9 24.52 29.79 20.02
C GLN A 9 24.95 28.78 21.09
N LYS A 10 24.40 28.86 22.31
CA LYS A 10 24.68 27.89 23.38
C LYS A 10 23.65 26.77 23.50
N LEU A 11 22.40 26.98 23.10
CA LEU A 11 21.38 25.91 23.06
C LEU A 11 21.62 24.92 21.92
N VAL A 12 22.18 25.36 20.79
CA VAL A 12 22.51 24.48 19.65
C VAL A 12 23.49 23.35 20.04
N PRO A 13 24.66 23.63 20.68
CA PRO A 13 25.54 22.58 21.19
C PRO A 13 24.87 21.64 22.19
N ILE A 14 23.93 22.14 23.01
CA ILE A 14 23.16 21.30 23.93
C ILE A 14 22.28 20.34 23.13
N ARG A 15 21.46 20.84 22.19
CA ARG A 15 20.62 20.02 21.30
C ARG A 15 21.44 18.92 20.61
N ASP A 16 22.56 19.31 20.02
CA ASP A 16 23.41 18.39 19.27
C ASP A 16 24.03 17.32 20.19
N ALA A 17 24.43 17.69 21.40
CA ALA A 17 24.95 16.76 22.40
C ALA A 17 23.86 15.82 22.95
N VAL A 18 22.63 16.31 23.16
CA VAL A 18 21.47 15.46 23.54
C VAL A 18 21.21 14.42 22.46
N ARG A 19 21.14 14.84 21.19
CA ARG A 19 20.98 13.91 20.06
C ARG A 19 22.09 12.88 19.99
N ALA A 20 23.33 13.28 20.25
CA ALA A 20 24.46 12.37 20.27
C ALA A 20 24.32 11.30 21.37
N VAL A 21 23.94 11.70 22.60
CA VAL A 21 23.67 10.76 23.70
C VAL A 21 22.56 9.78 23.30
N LEU A 22 21.43 10.29 22.80
CA LEU A 22 20.28 9.45 22.42
C LEU A 22 20.62 8.48 21.29
N ARG A 23 21.32 8.93 20.24
CA ARG A 23 21.76 8.07 19.13
C ARG A 23 22.74 6.99 19.60
N CYS A 24 23.67 7.30 20.51
CA CYS A 24 24.55 6.29 21.10
C CYS A 24 23.74 5.26 21.90
N GLN A 25 22.75 5.69 22.70
CA GLN A 25 21.89 4.77 23.45
C GLN A 25 21.00 3.92 22.56
N GLU A 26 20.47 4.48 21.47
CA GLU A 26 19.62 3.78 20.49
C GLU A 26 20.40 2.68 19.76
N LEU A 27 21.65 2.95 19.37
CA LEU A 27 22.52 2.01 18.67
C LEU A 27 23.32 1.08 19.60
N ASP A 28 22.99 1.08 20.89
CA ASP A 28 23.68 0.35 21.95
C ASP A 28 25.22 0.56 21.98
N ARG A 29 25.66 1.79 21.69
CA ARG A 29 27.09 2.20 21.69
C ARG A 29 27.47 2.86 23.01
N PRO A 30 28.75 2.86 23.40
CA PRO A 30 29.23 3.63 24.56
C PRO A 30 28.86 5.12 24.46
N PHE A 31 28.12 5.64 25.45
CA PHE A 31 27.58 7.01 25.44
C PHE A 31 28.19 7.95 26.50
N ARG A 32 29.13 7.46 27.33
CA ARG A 32 29.74 8.26 28.42
C ARG A 32 30.42 9.54 27.90
N GLN A 33 31.12 9.47 26.77
CA GLN A 33 31.78 10.64 26.19
C GLN A 33 30.77 11.70 25.72
N ALA A 34 29.66 11.26 25.11
CA ALA A 34 28.57 12.15 24.71
C ALA A 34 27.90 12.81 25.92
N GLN A 35 27.73 12.09 27.03
CA GLN A 35 27.21 12.65 28.29
C GLN A 35 28.15 13.71 28.88
N VAL A 36 29.47 13.51 28.79
CA VAL A 36 30.45 14.53 29.20
C VAL A 36 30.32 15.79 28.35
N ALA A 37 30.22 15.64 27.02
CA ALA A 37 30.01 16.78 26.12
C ALA A 37 28.71 17.55 26.43
N LEU A 38 27.61 16.82 26.69
CA LEU A 38 26.34 17.38 27.10
C LEU A 38 26.47 18.16 28.42
N ARG A 39 27.17 17.58 29.42
CA ARG A 39 27.42 18.24 30.71
C ARG A 39 28.22 19.54 30.54
N VAL A 40 29.25 19.53 29.71
CA VAL A 40 30.06 20.73 29.43
C VAL A 40 29.22 21.81 28.76
N ALA A 41 28.41 21.45 27.76
CA ALA A 41 27.54 22.40 27.05
C ALA A 41 26.47 23.00 27.99
N TRP A 42 25.81 22.15 28.78
CA TRP A 42 24.79 22.57 29.74
C TRP A 42 25.36 23.46 30.85
N SER A 43 26.46 23.05 31.50
CA SER A 43 27.11 23.88 32.53
C SER A 43 27.60 25.23 31.99
N SER A 44 28.08 25.26 30.74
CA SER A 44 28.44 26.51 30.05
C SER A 44 27.23 27.42 29.80
N PHE A 45 26.06 26.85 29.48
CA PHE A 45 24.82 27.62 29.34
C PHE A 45 24.35 28.16 30.69
N VAL A 46 24.21 27.29 31.69
CA VAL A 46 23.70 27.66 33.02
C VAL A 46 24.55 28.74 33.69
N ARG A 47 25.89 28.68 33.54
CA ARG A 47 26.79 29.72 34.05
C ARG A 47 26.53 31.10 33.45
N ASP A 48 26.16 31.17 32.17
CA ASP A 48 26.03 32.44 31.44
C ASP A 48 24.59 32.99 31.47
N PHE A 49 23.58 32.11 31.58
CA PHE A 49 22.16 32.49 31.39
C PHE A 49 21.20 31.97 32.48
N GLY A 50 21.68 31.17 33.43
CA GLY A 50 20.82 30.45 34.38
C GLY A 50 20.15 29.21 33.76
N PRO A 51 19.19 28.59 34.47
CA PRO A 51 18.44 27.44 33.97
C PRO A 51 17.86 27.64 32.56
N ILE A 52 17.83 26.59 31.75
CA ILE A 52 17.18 26.62 30.43
C ILE A 52 15.69 26.91 30.58
N ASN A 53 15.05 26.28 31.57
CA ASN A 53 13.62 26.32 31.83
C ASN A 53 13.19 27.48 32.75
N THR A 54 14.08 28.45 33.03
CA THR A 54 13.73 29.66 33.79
C THR A 54 12.39 30.21 33.31
N THR A 55 11.44 30.35 34.24
CA THR A 55 10.08 30.77 33.96
C THR A 55 9.74 31.97 34.82
N VAL A 56 9.35 33.06 34.16
CA VAL A 56 8.88 34.29 34.82
C VAL A 56 7.35 34.27 34.77
N VAL A 57 6.72 34.20 35.94
CA VAL A 57 5.26 34.28 36.08
C VAL A 57 4.88 35.72 36.37
N SER A 58 3.94 36.27 35.61
CA SER A 58 3.33 37.57 35.88
C SER A 58 1.82 37.44 35.90
N THR A 59 1.20 37.97 36.95
CA THR A 59 -0.25 37.98 37.12
C THR A 59 -0.80 39.34 36.72
N THR A 60 -1.82 39.36 35.87
CA THR A 60 -2.54 40.58 35.50
C THR A 60 -4.01 40.39 35.85
N GLU A 61 -4.56 41.30 36.64
CA GLU A 61 -5.97 41.33 37.00
C GLU A 61 -6.70 42.29 36.05
N ASP A 62 -7.77 41.81 35.42
CA ASP A 62 -8.60 42.61 34.54
C ASP A 62 -9.54 43.48 35.38
N GLU A 63 -9.33 44.80 35.34
CA GLU A 63 -10.03 45.77 36.19
C GLU A 63 -11.55 45.83 35.96
N GLU A 64 -12.06 45.37 34.81
CA GLU A 64 -13.50 45.38 34.49
C GLU A 64 -14.20 44.06 34.85
N THR A 65 -13.50 42.93 34.78
CA THR A 65 -14.09 41.59 34.96
C THR A 65 -13.65 40.88 36.24
N GLY A 66 -12.58 41.36 36.90
CA GLY A 66 -11.96 40.70 38.05
C GLY A 66 -11.26 39.38 37.69
N GLU A 67 -11.10 39.07 36.40
CA GLU A 67 -10.39 37.87 35.96
C GLU A 67 -8.89 38.01 36.17
N VAL A 68 -8.32 37.08 36.92
CA VAL A 68 -6.87 36.98 37.14
C VAL A 68 -6.25 36.11 36.04
N ARG A 69 -5.37 36.70 35.22
CA ARG A 69 -4.62 35.97 34.18
C ARG A 69 -3.15 35.83 34.55
N GLU A 70 -2.69 34.59 34.65
CA GLU A 70 -1.27 34.26 34.83
C GLU A 70 -0.58 34.08 33.47
N THR A 71 0.52 34.78 33.26
CA THR A 71 1.34 34.66 32.06
C THR A 71 2.69 34.05 32.41
N HIS A 72 3.04 32.94 31.75
CA HIS A 72 4.31 32.23 31.95
C HIS A 72 5.26 32.53 30.79
N ARG A 73 6.37 33.21 31.07
CA ARG A 73 7.37 33.55 30.06
C ARG A 73 8.66 32.77 30.30
N ARG A 74 9.18 32.11 29.25
CA ARG A 74 10.44 31.34 29.31
C ARG A 74 11.56 32.07 28.56
N PRO A 75 12.25 33.06 29.16
CA PRO A 75 13.19 33.94 28.45
C PRO A 75 14.35 33.22 27.76
N ASN A 76 14.77 32.07 28.27
CA ASN A 76 15.87 31.29 27.71
C ASN A 76 15.43 30.35 26.56
N LEU A 77 14.20 29.83 26.60
CA LEU A 77 13.64 29.01 25.52
C LEU A 77 12.97 29.84 24.42
N GLN A 78 12.42 31.01 24.74
CA GLN A 78 11.68 31.84 23.79
C GLN A 78 12.44 32.13 22.47
N PRO A 79 13.75 32.44 22.48
CA PRO A 79 14.51 32.65 21.26
C PRO A 79 14.75 31.38 20.42
N PHE A 80 14.49 30.21 21.00
CA PHE A 80 14.77 28.89 20.42
C PHE A 80 13.49 28.08 20.16
N VAL A 81 12.31 28.67 20.36
CA VAL A 81 11.02 27.96 20.30
C VAL A 81 10.69 27.40 18.91
N ASP A 82 11.19 28.05 17.86
CA ASP A 82 11.00 27.62 16.47
C ASP A 82 11.90 26.44 16.08
N ASP A 83 12.86 26.05 16.94
CA ASP A 83 13.66 24.84 16.73
C ASP A 83 12.81 23.59 16.99
N PRO A 84 12.79 22.60 16.08
CA PRO A 84 12.01 21.37 16.25
C PRO A 84 12.33 20.61 17.56
N ASP A 85 13.54 20.78 18.10
CA ASP A 85 14.01 20.12 19.31
C ASP A 85 14.00 21.03 20.56
N CYS A 86 13.35 22.20 20.50
CA CYS A 86 13.26 23.09 21.66
C CYS A 86 12.82 22.34 22.93
N TRP A 87 11.80 21.49 22.81
CA TRP A 87 11.27 20.71 23.92
C TRP A 87 12.17 19.55 24.35
N LEU A 88 12.97 19.01 23.43
CA LEU A 88 14.00 18.03 23.75
C LEU A 88 15.08 18.68 24.61
N VAL A 89 15.54 19.88 24.25
CA VAL A 89 16.49 20.66 25.05
C VAL A 89 15.89 21.04 26.41
N ALA A 90 14.62 21.45 26.45
CA ALA A 90 13.92 21.74 27.70
C ALA A 90 13.85 20.52 28.63
N SER A 91 13.69 19.30 28.10
CA SER A 91 13.50 18.08 28.89
C SER A 91 14.74 17.59 29.66
N ILE A 92 15.91 18.18 29.44
CA ILE A 92 17.16 17.67 30.02
C ILE A 92 17.36 18.10 31.46
N GLU A 93 16.62 19.08 31.96
CA GLU A 93 16.73 19.56 33.33
C GLU A 93 15.36 19.57 34.02
N ASP A 94 15.39 19.29 35.32
CA ASP A 94 14.24 19.41 36.20
C ASP A 94 14.31 20.77 36.88
N TYR A 95 13.38 21.66 36.52
CA TYR A 95 13.36 23.06 36.97
C TYR A 95 12.29 23.28 38.02
N ASP A 96 12.71 23.84 39.15
CA ASP A 96 11.85 24.23 40.24
C ASP A 96 11.57 25.74 40.17
N LEU A 97 10.29 26.06 39.98
CA LEU A 97 9.81 27.44 39.86
C LEU A 97 9.94 28.21 41.17
N GLU A 98 9.82 27.55 42.33
CA GLU A 98 9.84 28.21 43.64
C GLU A 98 11.26 28.65 44.02
N SER A 99 12.25 27.80 43.72
CA SER A 99 13.66 28.08 44.03
C SER A 99 14.44 28.74 42.90
N ASP A 100 13.85 28.85 41.69
CA ASP A 100 14.51 29.25 40.45
C ASP A 100 15.83 28.47 40.19
N THR A 101 15.82 27.18 40.55
CA THR A 101 16.96 26.29 40.34
C THR A 101 16.62 25.14 39.42
N ALA A 102 17.62 24.63 38.69
CA ALA A 102 17.48 23.44 37.86
C ALA A 102 18.49 22.36 38.25
N ARG A 103 18.02 21.12 38.25
CA ARG A 103 18.84 19.91 38.44
C ARG A 103 19.03 19.21 37.10
N PRO A 104 20.22 18.65 36.82
CA PRO A 104 20.41 17.86 35.62
C PRO A 104 19.49 16.63 35.66
N GLY A 105 18.78 16.38 34.56
CA GLY A 105 17.89 15.23 34.43
C GLY A 105 18.65 13.91 34.21
N PRO A 106 17.92 12.77 34.14
CA PRO A 106 18.53 11.44 34.09
C PRO A 106 19.48 11.22 32.90
N ILE A 107 19.29 11.92 31.78
CA ILE A 107 20.13 11.78 30.57
C ILE A 107 21.63 12.06 30.82
N PHE A 108 21.96 12.83 31.86
CA PHE A 108 23.34 13.17 32.22
C PHE A 108 24.10 12.05 32.95
N THR A 109 23.40 11.05 33.48
CA THR A 109 23.97 9.99 34.34
C THR A 109 23.54 8.59 33.92
N GLU A 110 22.34 8.46 33.38
CA GLU A 110 21.66 7.19 33.15
C GLU A 110 21.33 6.98 31.67
N ARG A 111 21.02 5.73 31.33
CA ARG A 111 20.43 5.38 30.04
C ARG A 111 18.94 5.73 30.08
N VAL A 112 18.49 6.59 29.18
CA VAL A 112 17.09 7.05 29.08
C VAL A 112 16.32 6.38 27.93
N ILE A 113 17.04 5.75 27.00
CA ILE A 113 16.48 4.86 25.97
C ILE A 113 16.87 3.41 26.31
N ALA A 114 15.89 2.59 26.69
CA ALA A 114 16.12 1.16 26.89
C ALA A 114 16.62 0.49 25.60
N PRO A 115 17.56 -0.48 25.68
CA PRO A 115 17.94 -1.27 24.52
C PRO A 115 16.71 -2.02 23.98
N PRO A 116 16.68 -2.35 22.67
CA PRO A 116 15.67 -3.25 22.14
C PRO A 116 15.68 -4.55 22.95
N SER A 117 14.50 -5.01 23.37
CA SER A 117 14.38 -6.32 24.01
C SER A 117 14.77 -7.40 22.99
N PRO A 118 15.61 -8.37 23.35
CA PRO A 118 15.93 -9.46 22.46
C PRO A 118 14.64 -10.22 22.10
N PRO A 119 14.46 -10.60 20.83
CA PRO A 119 13.25 -11.29 20.39
C PRO A 119 13.11 -12.63 21.10
N LEU A 120 11.96 -12.90 21.68
CA LEU A 120 11.66 -14.22 22.25
C LEU A 120 11.14 -15.14 21.14
N ILE A 121 12.06 -15.84 20.48
CA ILE A 121 11.78 -16.76 19.37
C ILE A 121 11.52 -18.16 19.92
N SER A 122 10.36 -18.74 19.59
CA SER A 122 9.97 -20.08 20.04
C SER A 122 9.60 -21.05 18.91
N SER A 123 9.62 -20.58 17.66
CA SER A 123 9.28 -21.37 16.47
C SER A 123 9.87 -20.74 15.21
N ALA A 124 9.91 -21.47 14.10
CA ALA A 124 10.31 -20.90 12.82
C ALA A 124 9.39 -19.77 12.33
N ALA A 125 8.11 -19.79 12.69
CA ALA A 125 7.18 -18.70 12.38
C ALA A 125 7.54 -17.40 13.13
N ASP A 126 7.99 -17.50 14.39
CA ASP A 126 8.49 -16.35 15.16
C ASP A 126 9.75 -15.78 14.50
N ALA A 127 10.70 -16.65 14.13
CA ALA A 127 11.94 -16.23 13.47
C ALA A 127 11.64 -15.57 12.11
N LEU A 128 10.71 -16.14 11.32
CA LEU A 128 10.25 -15.54 10.08
C LEU A 128 9.70 -14.13 10.29
N ALA A 129 8.90 -13.88 11.33
CA ALA A 129 8.38 -12.55 11.64
C ALA A 129 9.50 -11.54 11.96
N VAL A 130 10.50 -11.96 12.73
CA VAL A 130 11.69 -11.13 13.04
C VAL A 130 12.45 -10.78 11.77
N VAL A 131 12.74 -11.79 10.93
CA VAL A 131 13.48 -11.61 9.68
C VAL A 131 12.72 -10.71 8.69
N LEU A 132 11.40 -10.87 8.59
CA LEU A 132 10.57 -10.00 7.76
C LEU A 132 10.66 -8.53 8.19
N ASN A 133 10.70 -8.26 9.50
CA ASN A 133 10.83 -6.91 10.04
C ASN A 133 12.24 -6.33 9.82
N GLU A 134 13.29 -7.14 9.98
CA GLU A 134 14.69 -6.68 9.85
C GLU A 134 15.14 -6.52 8.40
N ARG A 135 14.75 -7.44 7.51
CA ARG A 135 15.26 -7.52 6.13
C ARG A 135 14.21 -7.20 5.06
N GLY A 136 12.93 -7.13 5.43
CA GLY A 136 11.82 -6.86 4.49
C GLY A 136 11.46 -8.02 3.57
N GLY A 137 12.00 -9.22 3.79
CA GLY A 137 11.81 -10.39 2.95
C GLY A 137 12.19 -11.69 3.67
N VAL A 138 11.94 -12.84 3.03
CA VAL A 138 12.31 -14.15 3.60
C VAL A 138 13.79 -14.39 3.36
N ASP A 139 14.55 -14.54 4.45
CA ASP A 139 15.98 -14.88 4.43
C ASP A 139 16.17 -16.14 5.28
N LEU A 140 16.34 -17.28 4.60
CA LEU A 140 16.43 -18.58 5.27
C LEU A 140 17.70 -18.74 6.08
N ASP A 141 18.81 -18.14 5.65
CA ASP A 141 20.08 -18.22 6.34
C ASP A 141 19.98 -17.50 7.70
N HIS A 142 19.36 -16.33 7.70
CA HIS A 142 19.12 -15.57 8.93
C HIS A 142 18.11 -16.27 9.86
N ILE A 143 17.06 -16.89 9.31
CA ILE A 143 16.12 -17.69 10.11
C ILE A 143 16.84 -18.91 10.75
N ALA A 144 17.69 -19.59 9.98
CA ALA A 144 18.47 -20.74 10.44
C ALA A 144 19.46 -20.34 11.55
N GLU A 145 20.10 -19.18 11.43
CA GLU A 145 20.98 -18.61 12.46
C GLU A 145 20.21 -18.35 13.78
N LEU A 146 19.04 -17.70 13.70
CA LEU A 146 18.19 -17.40 14.86
C LEU A 146 17.69 -18.65 15.58
N LEU A 147 17.51 -19.76 14.86
CA LEU A 147 17.02 -21.04 15.40
C LEU A 147 18.16 -22.02 15.74
N HIS A 148 19.41 -21.67 15.44
CA HIS A 148 20.56 -22.57 15.53
C HIS A 148 20.33 -23.91 14.80
N SER A 149 19.77 -23.85 13.60
CA SER A 149 19.40 -25.01 12.77
C SER A 149 19.94 -24.86 11.34
N ASP A 150 19.72 -25.86 10.49
CA ASP A 150 20.04 -25.80 9.05
C ASP A 150 18.84 -25.31 8.23
N THR A 151 19.12 -24.82 7.02
CA THR A 151 18.09 -24.24 6.13
C THR A 151 17.04 -25.26 5.69
N ASP A 152 17.40 -26.53 5.51
CA ASP A 152 16.46 -27.56 5.04
C ASP A 152 15.44 -27.90 6.12
N THR A 153 15.89 -27.98 7.38
CA THR A 153 15.02 -28.10 8.56
C THR A 153 14.08 -26.90 8.70
N VAL A 154 14.57 -25.68 8.50
CA VAL A 154 13.73 -24.46 8.52
C VAL A 154 12.67 -24.49 7.42
N VAL A 155 13.05 -24.90 6.20
CA VAL A 155 12.09 -25.02 5.08
C VAL A 155 11.03 -26.08 5.38
N ALA A 156 11.41 -27.21 6.00
CA ALA A 156 10.48 -28.25 6.39
C ALA A 156 9.52 -27.78 7.49
N GLU A 157 10.00 -27.05 8.50
CA GLU A 157 9.18 -26.51 9.59
C GLU A 157 8.21 -25.42 9.10
N LEU A 158 8.67 -24.50 8.26
CA LEU A 158 7.82 -23.44 7.69
C LEU A 158 6.82 -23.99 6.67
N GLY A 159 7.16 -25.08 5.98
CA GLY A 159 6.24 -25.82 5.11
C GLY A 159 5.54 -24.93 4.09
N SER A 160 4.20 -24.86 4.17
CA SER A 160 3.35 -24.06 3.27
C SER A 160 3.30 -22.57 3.60
N ALA A 161 4.01 -22.10 4.63
CA ALA A 161 4.11 -20.67 4.97
C ALA A 161 5.05 -19.90 4.03
N ILE A 162 5.94 -20.60 3.30
CA ILE A 162 6.88 -20.01 2.36
C ILE A 162 6.94 -20.81 1.06
N PHE A 163 7.25 -20.13 -0.04
CA PHE A 163 7.46 -20.74 -1.35
C PHE A 163 8.69 -20.13 -2.00
N ARG A 164 9.43 -20.97 -2.73
CA ARG A 164 10.54 -20.53 -3.57
C ARG A 164 10.00 -20.17 -4.95
N ASP A 165 10.23 -18.95 -5.41
CA ASP A 165 9.75 -18.50 -6.71
C ASP A 165 10.65 -19.07 -7.82
N PRO A 166 10.11 -19.86 -8.78
CA PRO A 166 10.89 -20.40 -9.89
C PRO A 166 11.45 -19.32 -10.84
N ALA A 167 10.88 -18.11 -10.88
CA ALA A 167 11.31 -17.07 -11.82
C ALA A 167 12.68 -16.46 -11.45
N ASN A 168 12.99 -16.37 -10.16
CA ASN A 168 14.20 -15.71 -9.65
C ASN A 168 14.90 -16.47 -8.52
N GLY A 169 14.34 -17.59 -8.06
CA GLY A 169 14.88 -18.42 -6.98
C GLY A 169 14.70 -17.86 -5.57
N SER A 170 14.05 -16.71 -5.40
CA SER A 170 13.86 -16.05 -4.10
C SER A 170 12.77 -16.73 -3.27
N TRP A 171 12.90 -16.66 -1.95
CA TRP A 171 11.89 -17.15 -1.03
C TRP A 171 10.89 -16.05 -0.70
N GLN A 172 9.61 -16.39 -0.73
CA GLN A 172 8.50 -15.49 -0.47
C GLN A 172 7.56 -16.12 0.55
N THR A 173 6.88 -15.29 1.33
CA THR A 173 5.79 -15.76 2.18
C THR A 173 4.63 -16.26 1.30
N ALA A 174 3.85 -17.21 1.81
CA ALA A 174 2.72 -17.80 1.10
C ALA A 174 1.73 -16.75 0.61
N ASP A 175 1.41 -15.77 1.44
CA ASP A 175 0.50 -14.70 1.12
C ASP A 175 1.03 -13.80 -0.01
N ALA A 176 2.35 -13.59 -0.11
CA ALA A 176 2.96 -12.86 -1.22
C ALA A 176 3.00 -13.70 -2.51
N TYR A 177 3.50 -14.94 -2.41
CA TYR A 177 3.66 -15.82 -3.57
C TYR A 177 2.32 -16.20 -4.21
N LEU A 178 1.31 -16.53 -3.41
CA LEU A 178 -0.02 -16.96 -3.87
C LEU A 178 -0.98 -15.78 -4.17
N SER A 179 -0.43 -14.60 -4.40
CA SER A 179 -1.18 -13.38 -4.77
C SER A 179 -0.64 -12.73 -6.04
N GLY A 180 -1.34 -11.72 -6.56
CA GLY A 180 -0.99 -11.08 -7.83
C GLY A 180 -1.36 -11.98 -9.02
N ALA A 181 -0.54 -11.97 -10.08
CA ALA A 181 -0.76 -12.69 -11.34
C ALA A 181 -0.57 -14.21 -11.20
N VAL A 182 -1.53 -14.90 -10.57
CA VAL A 182 -1.39 -16.32 -10.18
C VAL A 182 -1.44 -17.30 -11.35
N ARG A 183 -2.06 -16.95 -12.49
CA ARG A 183 -2.07 -17.79 -13.70
C ARG A 183 -0.70 -17.83 -14.35
N ASP A 184 -0.02 -16.68 -14.43
CA ASP A 184 1.34 -16.60 -14.99
C ASP A 184 2.35 -17.28 -14.07
N LYS A 185 2.18 -17.11 -12.75
CA LYS A 185 2.96 -17.86 -11.75
C LYS A 185 2.74 -19.37 -11.87
N LEU A 186 1.50 -19.83 -12.11
CA LEU A 186 1.20 -21.25 -12.29
C LEU A 186 1.90 -21.82 -13.52
N LYS A 187 1.82 -21.13 -14.66
CA LYS A 187 2.54 -21.53 -15.89
C LYS A 187 4.05 -21.66 -15.65
N THR A 188 4.63 -20.69 -14.95
CA THR A 188 6.06 -20.68 -14.61
C THR A 188 6.41 -21.84 -13.66
N ALA A 189 5.56 -22.09 -12.65
CA ALA A 189 5.74 -23.18 -11.70
C ALA A 189 5.59 -24.56 -12.34
N GLU A 190 4.67 -24.75 -13.28
CA GLU A 190 4.50 -26.01 -14.01
C GLU A 190 5.70 -26.30 -14.92
N ALA A 191 6.21 -25.28 -15.62
CA ALA A 191 7.44 -25.41 -16.41
C ALA A 191 8.63 -25.78 -15.53
N ALA A 192 8.80 -25.12 -14.38
CA ALA A 192 9.87 -25.44 -13.43
C ALA A 192 9.71 -26.83 -12.79
N ALA A 193 8.48 -27.23 -12.45
CA ALA A 193 8.19 -28.54 -11.85
C ALA A 193 8.47 -29.72 -12.79
N SER A 194 8.53 -29.49 -14.10
CA SER A 194 8.96 -30.50 -15.08
C SER A 194 10.46 -30.81 -15.02
N LEU A 195 11.26 -29.86 -14.52
CA LEU A 195 12.72 -29.97 -14.38
C LEU A 195 13.14 -30.30 -12.95
N ASP A 196 12.46 -29.71 -11.96
CA ASP A 196 12.73 -29.87 -10.53
C ASP A 196 11.44 -30.21 -9.78
N PRO A 197 11.26 -31.47 -9.31
CA PRO A 197 10.09 -31.89 -8.54
C PRO A 197 9.82 -31.07 -7.27
N GLY A 198 10.79 -30.33 -6.74
CA GLY A 198 10.62 -29.44 -5.59
C GLY A 198 9.55 -28.35 -5.80
N TYR A 199 9.27 -27.97 -7.05
CA TYR A 199 8.22 -27.00 -7.39
C TYR A 199 6.81 -27.60 -7.50
N GLN A 200 6.63 -28.92 -7.35
CA GLN A 200 5.30 -29.55 -7.33
C GLN A 200 4.39 -28.93 -6.25
N ARG A 201 4.94 -28.59 -5.09
CA ARG A 201 4.18 -27.91 -4.02
C ARG A 201 3.68 -26.53 -4.45
N ASN A 202 4.45 -25.80 -5.26
CA ASN A 202 4.07 -24.49 -5.77
C ASN A 202 2.90 -24.64 -6.74
N VAL A 203 2.95 -25.65 -7.62
CA VAL A 203 1.88 -25.96 -8.58
C VAL A 203 0.59 -26.30 -7.83
N ALA A 204 0.67 -27.19 -6.82
CA ALA A 204 -0.48 -27.56 -6.01
C ALA A 204 -1.14 -26.33 -5.35
N ALA A 205 -0.34 -25.51 -4.65
CA ALA A 205 -0.85 -24.32 -3.98
C ALA A 205 -1.40 -23.26 -4.95
N LEU A 206 -0.75 -23.06 -6.11
CA LEU A 206 -1.21 -22.11 -7.12
C LEU A 206 -2.49 -22.55 -7.81
N ARG A 207 -2.76 -23.85 -7.94
CA ARG A 207 -4.01 -24.38 -8.48
C ARG A 207 -5.19 -24.08 -7.56
N GLU A 208 -5.00 -24.15 -6.25
CA GLU A 208 -6.05 -23.90 -5.26
C GLU A 208 -6.48 -22.42 -5.20
N VAL A 209 -5.57 -21.50 -5.50
CA VAL A 209 -5.85 -20.05 -5.44
C VAL A 209 -6.30 -19.46 -6.77
N GLN A 210 -6.49 -20.27 -7.82
CA GLN A 210 -6.92 -19.74 -9.12
C GLN A 210 -8.29 -19.05 -9.00
N PRO A 211 -8.44 -17.82 -9.52
CA PRO A 211 -9.74 -17.18 -9.57
C PRO A 211 -10.66 -17.99 -10.49
N ALA A 212 -11.93 -18.11 -10.11
CA ALA A 212 -12.93 -18.78 -10.93
C ALA A 212 -13.03 -18.10 -12.30
N ASP A 213 -13.04 -18.90 -13.37
CA ASP A 213 -13.17 -18.37 -14.73
C ASP A 213 -14.49 -17.59 -14.87
N LEU A 214 -14.41 -16.40 -15.44
CA LEU A 214 -15.57 -15.60 -15.82
C LEU A 214 -16.25 -16.28 -17.01
N SER A 215 -17.57 -16.40 -16.93
CA SER A 215 -18.38 -16.95 -18.01
C SER A 215 -18.45 -15.96 -19.18
N PRO A 216 -18.74 -16.41 -20.42
CA PRO A 216 -18.96 -15.51 -21.55
C PRO A 216 -19.99 -14.41 -21.27
N SER A 217 -21.03 -14.70 -20.48
CA SER A 217 -22.04 -13.73 -20.04
C SER A 217 -21.50 -12.63 -19.12
N ASP A 218 -20.42 -12.89 -18.39
CA ASP A 218 -19.77 -11.92 -17.51
C ASP A 218 -18.71 -11.08 -18.27
N ILE A 219 -18.41 -11.43 -19.52
CA ILE A 219 -17.36 -10.78 -20.31
C ILE A 219 -17.99 -9.84 -21.35
N THR A 220 -17.72 -8.55 -21.19
CA THR A 220 -18.13 -7.55 -22.20
C THR A 220 -17.09 -7.47 -23.33
N ALA A 221 -17.36 -8.13 -24.44
CA ALA A 221 -16.56 -8.03 -25.67
C ALA A 221 -16.91 -6.75 -26.44
N ARG A 222 -15.95 -5.85 -26.63
CA ARG A 222 -16.13 -4.60 -27.38
C ARG A 222 -15.18 -4.57 -28.57
N LEU A 223 -15.64 -4.02 -29.69
CA LEU A 223 -14.75 -3.64 -30.78
C LEU A 223 -13.66 -2.70 -30.24
N GLY A 224 -12.40 -2.98 -30.59
CA GLY A 224 -11.23 -2.26 -30.12
C GLY A 224 -10.63 -2.80 -28.83
N ALA A 225 -11.22 -3.84 -28.21
CA ALA A 225 -10.65 -4.46 -27.04
C ALA A 225 -9.31 -5.15 -27.39
N PRO A 226 -8.22 -4.88 -26.64
CA PRO A 226 -6.85 -5.29 -27.02
C PRO A 226 -6.59 -6.80 -26.91
N TRP A 227 -7.57 -7.57 -26.43
CA TRP A 227 -7.51 -9.02 -26.28
C TRP A 227 -8.26 -9.78 -27.39
N ILE A 228 -9.04 -9.06 -28.20
CA ILE A 228 -9.69 -9.61 -29.38
C ILE A 228 -8.72 -9.46 -30.55
N ALA A 229 -8.47 -10.53 -31.30
CA ALA A 229 -7.51 -10.48 -32.39
C ALA A 229 -8.12 -9.76 -33.61
N ALA A 230 -7.27 -9.10 -34.41
CA ALA A 230 -7.71 -8.48 -35.67
C ALA A 230 -8.37 -9.49 -36.61
N THR A 231 -7.94 -10.75 -36.57
CA THR A 231 -8.54 -11.86 -37.33
C THR A 231 -10.02 -12.07 -36.99
N ASP A 232 -10.42 -11.88 -35.73
CA ASP A 232 -11.82 -12.04 -35.31
C ASP A 232 -12.69 -10.92 -35.85
N VAL A 233 -12.16 -9.70 -35.88
CA VAL A 233 -12.86 -8.56 -36.48
C VAL A 233 -12.99 -8.72 -38.00
N VAL A 234 -11.96 -9.25 -38.68
CA VAL A 234 -12.04 -9.57 -40.11
C VAL A 234 -13.10 -10.64 -40.37
N ALA A 235 -13.14 -11.71 -39.56
CA ALA A 235 -14.16 -12.75 -39.66
C ALA A 235 -15.57 -12.21 -39.43
N PHE A 236 -15.76 -11.35 -38.43
CA PHE A 236 -17.04 -10.67 -38.17
C PHE A 236 -17.54 -9.91 -39.40
N VAL A 237 -16.67 -9.13 -40.05
CA VAL A 237 -17.05 -8.35 -41.23
C VAL A 237 -17.34 -9.25 -42.42
N LYS A 238 -16.57 -10.33 -42.61
CA LYS A 238 -16.82 -11.31 -43.67
C LYS A 238 -18.17 -12.01 -43.51
N GLU A 239 -18.49 -12.48 -42.30
CA GLU A 239 -19.72 -13.20 -42.00
C GLU A 239 -20.96 -12.29 -41.98
N THR A 240 -20.82 -11.06 -41.47
CA THR A 240 -21.95 -10.15 -41.23
C THR A 240 -22.23 -9.22 -42.42
N MET A 241 -21.17 -8.78 -43.11
CA MET A 241 -21.26 -7.79 -44.19
C MET A 241 -20.87 -8.36 -45.56
N GLY A 242 -20.42 -9.62 -45.63
CA GLY A 242 -20.03 -10.27 -46.89
C GLY A 242 -18.79 -9.67 -47.55
N ALA A 243 -17.95 -8.94 -46.80
CA ALA A 243 -16.81 -8.21 -47.32
C ALA A 243 -15.49 -8.72 -46.73
N GLU A 244 -14.48 -8.90 -47.58
CA GLU A 244 -13.11 -9.19 -47.14
C GLU A 244 -12.38 -7.88 -46.89
N ILE A 245 -11.91 -7.64 -45.67
CA ILE A 245 -11.20 -6.41 -45.26
C ILE A 245 -9.83 -6.74 -44.68
N LYS A 246 -8.96 -5.73 -44.55
CA LYS A 246 -7.71 -5.86 -43.79
C LYS A 246 -7.74 -4.94 -42.57
N ILE A 247 -7.26 -5.46 -41.45
CA ILE A 247 -7.14 -4.71 -40.19
C ILE A 247 -5.71 -4.85 -39.68
N HIS A 248 -5.10 -3.72 -39.38
CA HIS A 248 -3.81 -3.65 -38.69
C HIS A 248 -4.05 -3.13 -37.28
N HIS A 249 -3.57 -3.88 -36.28
CA HIS A 249 -3.61 -3.49 -34.88
C HIS A 249 -2.19 -3.24 -34.39
N MET A 250 -1.94 -2.06 -33.81
CA MET A 250 -0.68 -1.71 -33.15
C MET A 250 -0.94 -1.61 -31.65
N PRO A 251 -0.71 -2.69 -30.88
CA PRO A 251 -1.04 -2.74 -29.45
C PRO A 251 -0.38 -1.63 -28.62
N GLU A 252 0.86 -1.27 -28.97
CA GLU A 252 1.68 -0.25 -28.28
C GLU A 252 1.06 1.15 -28.34
N LEU A 253 0.35 1.45 -29.43
CA LEU A 253 -0.32 2.74 -29.67
C LEU A 253 -1.83 2.65 -29.40
N ALA A 254 -2.33 1.48 -29.00
CA ALA A 254 -3.76 1.16 -28.91
C ALA A 254 -4.55 1.58 -30.17
N SER A 255 -3.92 1.52 -31.34
CA SER A 255 -4.46 2.07 -32.58
C SER A 255 -4.81 0.97 -33.58
N TRP A 256 -5.95 1.13 -34.22
CA TRP A 256 -6.46 0.22 -35.24
C TRP A 256 -6.59 0.94 -36.58
N THR A 257 -6.01 0.35 -37.63
CA THR A 257 -6.17 0.82 -39.01
C THR A 257 -7.04 -0.17 -39.76
N VAL A 258 -8.08 0.35 -40.42
CA VAL A 258 -9.06 -0.44 -41.16
C VAL A 258 -8.96 -0.12 -42.64
N GLU A 259 -8.65 -1.13 -43.45
CA GLU A 259 -8.69 -1.06 -44.91
C GLU A 259 -9.97 -1.75 -45.40
N ALA A 260 -11.04 -0.96 -45.51
CA ALA A 260 -12.38 -1.44 -45.86
C ALA A 260 -13.10 -0.51 -46.86
N ARG A 261 -12.36 0.14 -47.76
CA ARG A 261 -12.91 1.09 -48.77
C ARG A 261 -14.00 0.46 -49.65
N GLN A 262 -13.90 -0.84 -49.88
CA GLN A 262 -14.86 -1.67 -50.61
C GLN A 262 -16.28 -1.62 -50.04
N LEU A 263 -16.43 -1.41 -48.73
CA LEU A 263 -17.75 -1.22 -48.12
C LEU A 263 -18.41 0.11 -48.53
N GLY A 264 -17.65 1.08 -49.06
CA GLY A 264 -18.19 2.32 -49.63
C GLY A 264 -18.88 2.13 -50.99
N TRP A 265 -18.73 0.97 -51.63
CA TRP A 265 -19.34 0.66 -52.93
C TRP A 265 -20.42 -0.43 -52.86
N THR A 266 -20.76 -0.91 -51.67
CA THR A 266 -21.79 -1.94 -51.47
C THR A 266 -23.00 -1.36 -50.76
N ALA A 267 -24.21 -1.78 -51.18
CA ALA A 267 -25.45 -1.37 -50.52
C ALA A 267 -25.46 -1.75 -49.03
N ALA A 268 -24.88 -2.90 -48.69
CA ALA A 268 -24.70 -3.33 -47.31
C ALA A 268 -23.87 -2.30 -46.51
N GLY A 269 -22.78 -1.77 -47.08
CA GLY A 269 -21.88 -0.86 -46.39
C GLY A 269 -22.33 0.60 -46.37
N THR A 270 -23.16 1.06 -47.32
CA THR A 270 -23.65 2.45 -47.37
C THR A 270 -25.08 2.63 -46.86
N SER A 271 -25.85 1.56 -46.68
CA SER A 271 -27.24 1.65 -46.21
C SER A 271 -27.52 0.76 -44.99
N GLU A 272 -27.16 -0.52 -45.03
CA GLU A 272 -27.53 -1.45 -43.96
C GLU A 272 -26.68 -1.24 -42.70
N TRP A 273 -25.37 -1.15 -42.89
CA TRP A 273 -24.32 -1.06 -41.85
C TRP A 273 -23.64 0.30 -41.80
N GLY A 274 -23.96 1.21 -42.70
CA GLY A 274 -23.44 2.57 -42.73
C GLY A 274 -24.44 3.56 -43.33
N THR A 275 -23.93 4.73 -43.68
CA THR A 275 -24.66 5.77 -44.40
C THR A 275 -23.88 6.17 -45.64
N ASP A 276 -24.51 6.85 -46.60
CA ASP A 276 -23.84 7.34 -47.81
C ASP A 276 -22.66 8.28 -47.50
N ARG A 277 -22.75 9.02 -46.39
CA ARG A 277 -21.72 9.98 -45.95
C ARG A 277 -20.71 9.39 -44.96
N ARG A 278 -20.97 8.21 -44.42
CA ARG A 278 -20.04 7.49 -43.56
C ARG A 278 -20.29 5.99 -43.65
N HIS A 279 -19.52 5.34 -44.52
CA HIS A 279 -19.76 3.93 -44.85
C HIS A 279 -19.32 3.01 -43.70
N ALA A 280 -19.76 1.74 -43.73
CA ALA A 280 -19.55 0.78 -42.64
C ALA A 280 -18.07 0.60 -42.25
N GLY A 281 -17.15 0.61 -43.22
CA GLY A 281 -15.70 0.59 -42.97
C GLY A 281 -15.18 1.76 -42.11
N GLU A 282 -15.70 2.98 -42.30
CA GLU A 282 -15.34 4.14 -41.47
C GLU A 282 -15.95 4.03 -40.07
N LEU A 283 -17.20 3.57 -39.97
CA LEU A 283 -17.84 3.32 -38.68
C LEU A 283 -17.16 2.17 -37.90
N LEU A 284 -16.64 1.16 -38.59
CA LEU A 284 -15.84 0.11 -37.98
C LEU A 284 -14.52 0.69 -37.43
N ALA A 285 -13.85 1.56 -38.19
CA ALA A 285 -12.66 2.27 -37.71
C ALA A 285 -12.98 3.14 -36.49
N ASP A 286 -14.15 3.78 -36.47
CA ASP A 286 -14.64 4.52 -35.31
C ASP A 286 -14.86 3.61 -34.10
N ALA A 287 -15.52 2.46 -34.30
CA ALA A 287 -15.77 1.49 -33.25
C ALA A 287 -14.46 0.98 -32.62
N LEU A 288 -13.49 0.57 -33.45
CA LEU A 288 -12.21 0.03 -33.01
C LEU A 288 -11.35 1.07 -32.27
N ASN A 289 -11.46 2.35 -32.64
CA ASN A 289 -10.71 3.44 -32.00
C ASN A 289 -11.53 4.25 -31.00
N SER A 290 -12.70 3.74 -30.57
CA SER A 290 -13.62 4.41 -29.63
C SER A 290 -13.99 5.85 -30.02
N ARG A 291 -14.07 6.14 -31.33
CA ARG A 291 -14.51 7.44 -31.85
C ARG A 291 -16.02 7.47 -32.05
N VAL A 292 -16.59 8.66 -31.95
CA VAL A 292 -17.99 8.91 -32.26
C VAL A 292 -18.04 9.63 -33.62
N PRO A 293 -18.85 9.16 -34.59
CA PRO A 293 -18.93 9.79 -35.89
C PRO A 293 -19.49 11.20 -35.76
N GLN A 294 -18.91 12.13 -36.54
CA GLN A 294 -19.36 13.51 -36.68
C GLN A 294 -19.32 13.86 -38.17
N ILE A 295 -20.46 14.29 -38.71
CA ILE A 295 -20.63 14.63 -40.12
C ILE A 295 -20.86 16.13 -40.21
N PHE A 296 -20.10 16.82 -41.08
CA PHE A 296 -20.16 18.27 -41.23
C PHE A 296 -20.58 18.65 -42.65
N ASP A 297 -21.50 19.60 -42.76
CA ASP A 297 -21.83 20.30 -43.99
C ASP A 297 -20.92 21.49 -44.18
N THR A 298 -20.48 21.69 -45.43
CA THR A 298 -19.69 22.86 -45.80
C THR A 298 -20.64 23.86 -46.44
N ILE A 299 -20.87 24.97 -45.75
CA ILE A 299 -21.67 26.09 -46.27
C ILE A 299 -20.69 27.14 -46.77
N ARG A 300 -20.77 27.46 -48.08
CA ARG A 300 -20.02 28.56 -48.70
C ARG A 300 -20.80 29.86 -48.53
N ASP A 301 -20.17 30.84 -47.89
CA ASP A 301 -20.65 32.22 -47.80
C ASP A 301 -19.62 33.14 -48.44
N GLY A 302 -19.81 33.43 -49.74
CA GLY A 302 -18.85 34.18 -50.55
C GLY A 302 -17.48 33.49 -50.69
N GLN A 303 -16.43 34.13 -50.17
CA GLN A 303 -15.04 33.62 -50.16
C GLN A 303 -14.72 32.73 -48.94
N THR A 304 -15.67 32.58 -48.00
CA THR A 304 -15.46 31.86 -46.73
C THR A 304 -16.24 30.55 -46.68
N GLU A 305 -15.56 29.47 -46.27
CA GLU A 305 -16.16 28.16 -46.01
C GLU A 305 -16.34 27.95 -44.50
N ARG A 306 -17.57 27.66 -44.06
CA ARG A 306 -17.86 27.25 -42.68
C ARG A 306 -18.34 25.81 -42.62
N ARG A 307 -17.84 25.04 -41.65
CA ARG A 307 -18.27 23.66 -41.38
C ARG A 307 -19.30 23.65 -40.26
N VAL A 308 -20.50 23.18 -40.55
CA VAL A 308 -21.61 23.07 -39.58
C VAL A 308 -21.92 21.59 -39.36
N LEU A 309 -22.09 21.16 -38.11
CA LEU A 309 -22.43 19.78 -37.79
C LEU A 309 -23.81 19.44 -38.37
N ASN A 310 -23.87 18.42 -39.21
CA ASN A 310 -25.13 17.87 -39.69
C ASN A 310 -25.66 16.90 -38.63
N VAL A 311 -26.64 17.36 -37.85
CA VAL A 311 -27.21 16.58 -36.74
C VAL A 311 -27.90 15.32 -37.25
N VAL A 312 -28.65 15.41 -38.36
CA VAL A 312 -29.42 14.28 -38.91
C VAL A 312 -28.50 13.15 -39.36
N ASP A 313 -27.51 13.45 -40.20
CA ASP A 313 -26.59 12.44 -40.70
C ASP A 313 -25.68 11.91 -39.59
N THR A 314 -25.30 12.77 -38.63
CA THR A 314 -24.52 12.35 -37.46
C THR A 314 -25.29 11.37 -36.58
N GLU A 315 -26.57 11.61 -36.30
CA GLU A 315 -27.40 10.68 -35.53
C GLU A 315 -27.63 9.37 -36.30
N ALA A 316 -27.88 9.42 -37.61
CA ALA A 316 -27.98 8.23 -38.45
C ALA A 316 -26.67 7.39 -38.41
N ALA A 317 -25.51 8.04 -38.49
CA ALA A 317 -24.22 7.37 -38.39
C ALA A 317 -23.99 6.77 -36.99
N LYS A 318 -24.42 7.44 -35.91
CA LYS A 318 -24.36 6.90 -34.54
C LYS A 318 -25.24 5.67 -34.38
N GLU A 319 -26.44 5.66 -34.94
CA GLU A 319 -27.34 4.52 -34.92
C GLU A 319 -26.70 3.31 -35.62
N LYS A 320 -26.12 3.51 -36.81
CA LYS A 320 -25.39 2.46 -37.53
C LYS A 320 -24.16 1.96 -36.76
N LEU A 321 -23.39 2.86 -36.15
CA LEU A 321 -22.28 2.48 -35.27
C LEU A 321 -22.76 1.61 -34.10
N GLN A 322 -23.88 1.97 -33.47
CA GLN A 322 -24.45 1.19 -32.37
C GLN A 322 -24.92 -0.18 -32.86
N LYS A 323 -25.56 -0.24 -34.04
CA LYS A 323 -25.95 -1.51 -34.69
C LYS A 323 -24.72 -2.42 -34.90
N ILE A 324 -23.62 -1.89 -35.43
CA ILE A 324 -22.36 -2.64 -35.61
C ILE A 324 -21.84 -3.18 -34.26
N LYS A 325 -21.81 -2.33 -33.22
CA LYS A 325 -21.34 -2.72 -31.87
C LYS A 325 -22.18 -3.84 -31.27
N THR A 326 -23.51 -3.73 -31.35
CA THR A 326 -24.44 -4.75 -30.84
C THR A 326 -24.31 -6.05 -31.63
N ALA A 327 -24.24 -5.96 -32.97
CA ALA A 327 -24.05 -7.14 -33.81
C ALA A 327 -22.75 -7.88 -33.47
N PHE A 328 -21.65 -7.14 -33.27
CA PHE A 328 -20.38 -7.73 -32.84
C PHE A 328 -20.48 -8.40 -31.47
N GLN A 329 -21.14 -7.77 -30.49
CA GLN A 329 -21.35 -8.33 -29.16
C GLN A 329 -22.13 -9.65 -29.16
N ASN A 330 -23.09 -9.79 -30.06
CA ASN A 330 -23.84 -11.04 -30.21
C ASN A 330 -23.02 -12.08 -30.98
N TRP A 331 -22.40 -11.64 -32.08
CA TRP A 331 -21.62 -12.50 -32.95
C TRP A 331 -20.44 -13.14 -32.22
N VAL A 332 -19.71 -12.37 -31.41
CA VAL A 332 -18.51 -12.87 -30.72
C VAL A 332 -18.78 -14.10 -29.85
N TRP A 333 -20.01 -14.24 -29.34
CA TRP A 333 -20.46 -15.33 -28.48
C TRP A 333 -21.40 -16.33 -29.16
N SER A 334 -21.64 -16.22 -30.47
CA SER A 334 -22.59 -17.08 -31.18
C SER A 334 -22.01 -18.43 -31.60
N ASP A 335 -20.68 -18.53 -31.69
CA ASP A 335 -19.96 -19.72 -32.10
C ASP A 335 -19.26 -20.34 -30.87
N PRO A 336 -19.47 -21.65 -30.58
CA PRO A 336 -18.89 -22.29 -29.39
C PRO A 336 -17.35 -22.24 -29.35
N ASP A 337 -16.68 -22.58 -30.45
CA ASP A 337 -15.22 -22.65 -30.51
C ASP A 337 -14.58 -21.26 -30.31
N ARG A 338 -15.14 -20.24 -30.96
CA ARG A 338 -14.75 -18.84 -30.77
C ARG A 338 -14.99 -18.39 -29.34
N THR A 339 -16.14 -18.72 -28.76
CA THR A 339 -16.54 -18.34 -27.40
C THR A 339 -15.55 -18.88 -26.38
N ASP A 340 -15.25 -20.18 -26.43
CA ASP A 340 -14.35 -20.83 -25.48
C ASP A 340 -12.93 -20.25 -25.58
N ARG A 341 -12.42 -20.08 -26.80
CA ARG A 341 -11.09 -19.49 -27.04
C ARG A 341 -11.01 -18.05 -26.51
N LEU A 342 -12.00 -17.21 -26.80
CA LEU A 342 -12.02 -15.81 -26.39
C LEU A 342 -12.22 -15.64 -24.88
N ALA A 343 -13.10 -16.45 -24.28
CA ALA A 343 -13.26 -16.50 -22.82
C ALA A 343 -11.96 -16.92 -22.12
N ARG A 344 -11.23 -17.90 -22.68
CA ARG A 344 -9.93 -18.32 -22.15
C ARG A 344 -8.89 -17.21 -22.21
N VAL A 345 -8.75 -16.55 -23.37
CA VAL A 345 -7.81 -15.42 -23.53
C VAL A 345 -8.13 -14.29 -22.54
N TYR A 346 -9.42 -13.97 -22.36
CA TYR A 346 -9.83 -12.94 -21.41
C TYR A 346 -9.47 -13.33 -19.97
N ASN A 347 -9.80 -14.56 -19.56
CA ASN A 347 -9.52 -15.04 -18.21
C ASN A 347 -8.03 -15.11 -17.91
N ASP A 348 -7.22 -15.57 -18.86
CA ASP A 348 -5.77 -15.59 -18.72
C ASP A 348 -5.15 -14.21 -18.55
N ARG A 349 -5.67 -13.22 -19.27
CA ARG A 349 -5.05 -11.88 -19.31
C ARG A 349 -5.57 -10.94 -18.23
N PHE A 350 -6.86 -11.02 -17.88
CA PHE A 350 -7.51 -10.06 -16.97
C PHE A 350 -8.02 -10.69 -15.67
N ASN A 351 -8.51 -11.93 -15.70
CA ASN A 351 -8.93 -12.65 -14.49
C ASN A 351 -7.74 -13.38 -13.84
N ASN A 352 -6.67 -12.64 -13.57
CA ASN A 352 -5.38 -13.20 -13.15
C ASN A 352 -4.93 -12.68 -11.79
N ILE A 353 -5.59 -11.66 -11.22
CA ILE A 353 -5.13 -11.01 -9.98
C ILE A 353 -5.85 -11.58 -8.77
N VAL A 354 -5.09 -12.22 -7.88
CA VAL A 354 -5.58 -12.67 -6.56
C VAL A 354 -5.11 -11.69 -5.48
N PRO A 355 -6.02 -11.14 -4.66
CA PRO A 355 -5.64 -10.32 -3.52
C PRO A 355 -4.81 -11.10 -2.50
N ARG A 356 -3.83 -10.43 -1.89
CA ARG A 356 -2.99 -10.98 -0.82
C ARG A 356 -3.86 -11.44 0.37
N ARG A 357 -3.73 -12.71 0.77
CA ARG A 357 -4.46 -13.33 1.88
C ARG A 357 -3.50 -13.75 2.99
N PHE A 358 -3.53 -13.02 4.11
CA PHE A 358 -2.72 -13.32 5.29
C PHE A 358 -3.33 -14.49 6.08
N ASN A 359 -2.48 -15.34 6.67
CA ASN A 359 -2.90 -16.41 7.58
C ASN A 359 -2.16 -16.27 8.93
N GLY A 360 -2.92 -16.15 10.03
CA GLY A 360 -2.37 -16.05 11.38
C GLY A 360 -2.66 -17.27 12.26
N ASP A 361 -3.06 -18.41 11.70
CA ASP A 361 -3.48 -19.59 12.48
C ASP A 361 -2.34 -20.18 13.34
N HIS A 362 -1.10 -19.98 12.90
CA HIS A 362 0.12 -20.35 13.62
C HIS A 362 0.38 -19.51 14.88
N LEU A 363 -0.29 -18.36 15.04
CA LEU A 363 -0.09 -17.47 16.18
C LEU A 363 -0.56 -18.12 17.48
N ARG A 364 0.36 -18.20 18.44
CA ARG A 364 0.11 -18.73 19.79
C ARG A 364 -0.25 -17.65 20.82
N LEU A 365 0.17 -16.41 20.58
CA LEU A 365 -0.11 -15.23 21.42
C LEU A 365 0.15 -15.45 22.92
N PRO A 366 1.40 -15.74 23.32
CA PRO A 366 1.75 -15.95 24.72
C PRO A 366 1.36 -14.74 25.61
N GLY A 367 0.82 -15.02 26.80
CA GLY A 367 0.34 -14.00 27.73
C GLY A 367 -1.10 -13.54 27.48
N ALA A 368 -1.71 -13.93 26.35
CA ALA A 368 -3.13 -13.74 26.16
C ALA A 368 -3.94 -14.65 27.11
N SER A 369 -5.00 -14.11 27.68
CA SER A 369 -5.93 -14.83 28.55
C SER A 369 -6.62 -15.95 27.78
N GLY A 370 -6.48 -17.18 28.29
CA GLY A 370 -7.15 -18.36 27.72
C GLY A 370 -8.69 -18.32 27.82
N ALA A 371 -9.25 -17.34 28.53
CA ALA A 371 -10.70 -17.11 28.55
C ALA A 371 -11.26 -16.62 27.21
N PHE A 372 -10.39 -16.11 26.32
CA PHE A 372 -10.78 -15.59 25.02
C PHE A 372 -10.16 -16.44 23.91
N SER A 373 -11.00 -16.92 22.99
CA SER A 373 -10.53 -17.52 21.73
C SER A 373 -10.72 -16.50 20.61
N LEU A 374 -9.62 -16.01 20.04
CA LEU A 374 -9.67 -15.08 18.91
C LEU A 374 -10.14 -15.78 17.64
N TYR A 375 -11.03 -15.12 16.90
CA TYR A 375 -11.51 -15.58 15.62
C TYR A 375 -10.41 -15.54 14.54
N GLY A 376 -10.57 -16.36 13.50
CA GLY A 376 -9.60 -16.42 12.39
C GLY A 376 -9.34 -15.06 11.73
N HIS A 377 -10.36 -14.19 11.57
CA HIS A 377 -10.13 -12.85 11.01
C HIS A 377 -9.30 -11.94 11.90
N GLN A 378 -9.38 -12.10 13.23
CA GLN A 378 -8.52 -11.36 14.17
C GLN A 378 -7.09 -11.87 14.06
N LYS A 379 -6.87 -13.18 14.06
CA LYS A 379 -5.53 -13.77 13.84
C LYS A 379 -4.90 -13.32 12.53
N ARG A 380 -5.66 -13.30 11.43
CA ARG A 380 -5.20 -12.74 10.14
C ARG A 380 -4.81 -11.27 10.25
N GLY A 381 -5.62 -10.47 10.96
CA GLY A 381 -5.34 -9.05 11.21
C GLY A 381 -4.06 -8.84 12.01
N ILE A 382 -3.85 -9.64 13.06
CA ILE A 382 -2.62 -9.63 13.87
C ILE A 382 -1.42 -9.96 13.01
N TRP A 383 -1.47 -11.09 12.28
CA TRP A 383 -0.35 -11.49 11.42
C TRP A 383 -0.03 -10.47 10.35
N ARG A 384 -1.05 -9.85 9.74
CA ARG A 384 -0.86 -8.78 8.77
C ARG A 384 -0.12 -7.58 9.37
N ILE A 385 -0.47 -7.15 10.58
CA ILE A 385 0.24 -6.07 11.28
C ILE A 385 1.70 -6.48 11.55
N VAL A 386 1.92 -7.69 12.07
CA VAL A 386 3.25 -8.20 12.43
C VAL A 386 4.16 -8.34 11.20
N SER A 387 3.65 -8.90 10.10
CA SER A 387 4.45 -9.24 8.92
C SER A 387 4.59 -8.12 7.89
N ALA A 388 3.59 -7.24 7.77
CA ALA A 388 3.58 -6.17 6.76
C ALA A 388 3.72 -4.76 7.39
N GLY A 389 3.66 -4.64 8.72
CA GLY A 389 3.71 -3.35 9.40
C GLY A 389 2.46 -2.50 9.14
N SER A 390 2.62 -1.40 8.40
CA SER A 390 1.57 -0.40 8.15
C SER A 390 0.30 -1.03 7.56
N THR A 391 -0.74 -1.14 8.38
CA THR A 391 -1.95 -1.91 8.06
C THR A 391 -3.21 -1.13 8.39
N TYR A 392 -4.12 -1.05 7.41
CA TYR A 392 -5.48 -0.55 7.62
C TYR A 392 -6.46 -1.72 7.86
N LEU A 393 -7.06 -1.78 9.05
CA LEU A 393 -8.04 -2.80 9.44
C LEU A 393 -9.48 -2.29 9.34
N ALA A 394 -10.08 -2.40 8.15
CA ALA A 394 -11.47 -2.02 7.88
C ALA A 394 -12.50 -3.09 8.33
N HIS A 395 -12.37 -3.62 9.56
CA HIS A 395 -13.34 -4.57 10.09
C HIS A 395 -14.61 -3.87 10.61
N ALA A 396 -15.76 -4.52 10.46
CA ALA A 396 -17.05 -4.02 10.94
C ALA A 396 -17.04 -3.67 12.44
N VAL A 397 -18.01 -2.85 12.87
CA VAL A 397 -18.23 -2.55 14.30
C VAL A 397 -18.53 -3.87 15.03
N GLY A 398 -17.96 -4.05 16.22
CA GLY A 398 -18.11 -5.29 16.99
C GLY A 398 -17.21 -6.46 16.56
N ALA A 399 -16.46 -6.36 15.47
CA ALA A 399 -15.59 -7.45 14.99
C ALA A 399 -14.33 -7.74 15.85
N GLY A 400 -14.20 -7.11 17.03
CA GLY A 400 -13.08 -7.29 17.94
C GLY A 400 -11.77 -6.63 17.50
N LYS A 401 -11.85 -5.41 16.93
CA LYS A 401 -10.68 -4.63 16.47
C LYS A 401 -9.70 -4.31 17.59
N THR A 402 -10.19 -3.89 18.76
CA THR A 402 -9.32 -3.53 19.89
C THR A 402 -8.48 -4.72 20.35
N MET A 403 -9.12 -5.89 20.54
CA MET A 403 -8.40 -7.13 20.89
C MET A 403 -7.37 -7.53 19.83
N THR A 404 -7.70 -7.34 18.55
CA THR A 404 -6.77 -7.56 17.43
C THR A 404 -5.54 -6.66 17.56
N ILE A 405 -5.75 -5.36 17.82
CA ILE A 405 -4.66 -4.38 17.98
C ILE A 405 -3.85 -4.67 19.25
N ALA A 406 -4.50 -5.00 20.37
CA ALA A 406 -3.84 -5.35 21.62
C ALA A 406 -2.92 -6.56 21.44
N ALA A 407 -3.43 -7.64 20.83
CA ALA A 407 -2.63 -8.82 20.52
C ALA A 407 -1.49 -8.52 19.56
N ALA A 408 -1.71 -7.70 18.52
CA ALA A 408 -0.63 -7.30 17.62
C ALA A 408 0.46 -6.48 18.32
N ILE A 409 0.09 -5.58 19.25
CA ILE A 409 1.05 -4.81 20.05
C ILE A 409 1.88 -5.75 20.93
N MET A 410 1.21 -6.65 21.66
CA MET A 410 1.89 -7.56 22.59
C MET A 410 2.79 -8.55 21.85
N GLU A 411 2.35 -9.05 20.70
CA GLU A 411 3.14 -9.96 19.88
C GLU A 411 4.37 -9.26 19.27
N GLN A 412 4.22 -8.04 18.73
CA GLN A 412 5.37 -7.26 18.25
C GLN A 412 6.36 -6.96 19.37
N LYS A 413 5.89 -6.66 20.60
CA LYS A 413 6.76 -6.47 21.76
C LYS A 413 7.50 -7.75 22.14
N ARG A 414 6.80 -8.89 22.19
CA ARG A 414 7.39 -10.21 22.49
C ARG A 414 8.49 -10.57 21.50
N LEU A 415 8.22 -10.32 20.23
CA LEU A 415 9.14 -10.57 19.12
C LEU A 415 10.21 -9.48 18.96
N GLY A 416 10.31 -8.51 19.88
CA GLY A 416 11.31 -7.44 19.80
C GLY A 416 11.16 -6.48 18.62
N LEU A 417 10.06 -6.56 17.85
CA LEU A 417 9.82 -5.75 16.64
C LEU A 417 9.55 -4.28 17.00
N ILE A 418 8.99 -4.03 18.18
CA ILE A 418 8.75 -2.69 18.71
C ILE A 418 9.22 -2.58 20.16
N ALA A 419 9.84 -1.46 20.50
CA ALA A 419 10.22 -1.13 21.89
C ALA A 419 9.12 -0.37 22.64
N LYS A 420 8.39 0.52 21.95
CA LYS A 420 7.29 1.31 22.50
C LYS A 420 6.06 1.18 21.62
N ALA A 421 4.90 1.06 22.25
CA ALA A 421 3.62 1.02 21.56
C ALA A 421 2.76 2.21 22.02
N MET A 422 2.09 2.86 21.08
CA MET A 422 1.13 3.91 21.35
C MET A 422 -0.22 3.50 20.77
N LEU A 423 -1.25 3.41 21.61
CA LEU A 423 -2.62 3.15 21.19
C LEU A 423 -3.43 4.43 21.35
N VAL A 424 -3.79 5.05 20.23
CA VAL A 424 -4.59 6.28 20.20
C VAL A 424 -6.05 5.92 19.97
N VAL A 425 -6.92 6.38 20.84
CA VAL A 425 -8.37 6.15 20.76
C VAL A 425 -9.13 7.46 21.04
N PRO A 426 -10.35 7.63 20.48
CA PRO A 426 -11.22 8.72 20.89
C PRO A 426 -11.45 8.70 22.41
N GLY A 427 -11.52 9.88 23.04
CA GLY A 427 -11.62 9.98 24.51
C GLY A 427 -12.77 9.17 25.11
N HIS A 428 -13.93 9.14 24.45
CA HIS A 428 -15.10 8.37 24.88
C HIS A 428 -14.91 6.84 24.79
N CYS A 429 -13.93 6.36 24.01
CA CYS A 429 -13.61 4.93 23.89
C CYS A 429 -12.50 4.48 24.83
N LEU A 430 -11.83 5.39 25.54
CA LEU A 430 -10.63 5.07 26.34
C LEU A 430 -10.88 3.98 27.38
N ALA A 431 -11.95 4.12 28.17
CA ALA A 431 -12.29 3.16 29.23
C ALA A 431 -12.68 1.79 28.68
N GLN A 432 -13.25 1.73 27.48
CA GLN A 432 -13.57 0.47 26.80
C GLN A 432 -12.29 -0.18 26.27
N ALA A 433 -11.45 0.58 25.57
CA ALA A 433 -10.22 0.07 24.99
C ALA A 433 -9.26 -0.47 26.07
N ALA A 434 -9.12 0.24 27.18
CA ALA A 434 -8.30 -0.20 28.32
C ALA A 434 -8.82 -1.52 28.92
N ARG A 435 -10.14 -1.67 29.10
CA ARG A 435 -10.74 -2.90 29.61
C ARG A 435 -10.52 -4.08 28.67
N GLU A 436 -10.74 -3.89 27.37
CA GLU A 436 -10.56 -4.95 26.37
C GLU A 436 -9.09 -5.36 26.25
N PHE A 437 -8.15 -4.41 26.38
CA PHE A 437 -6.72 -4.71 26.41
C PHE A 437 -6.37 -5.56 27.64
N LEU A 438 -6.73 -5.12 28.85
CA LEU A 438 -6.41 -5.82 30.10
C LEU A 438 -7.13 -7.16 30.24
N ALA A 439 -8.35 -7.27 29.69
CA ALA A 439 -9.08 -8.55 29.67
C ALA A 439 -8.33 -9.59 28.84
N LEU A 440 -7.71 -9.17 27.72
CA LEU A 440 -6.93 -10.07 26.88
C LEU A 440 -5.51 -10.27 27.43
N TYR A 441 -4.85 -9.23 27.93
CA TYR A 441 -3.50 -9.30 28.50
C TYR A 441 -3.49 -8.65 29.89
N PRO A 442 -3.73 -9.42 30.96
CA PRO A 442 -3.87 -8.90 32.31
C PRO A 442 -2.54 -8.55 33.01
N ASN A 443 -1.39 -8.97 32.43
CA ASN A 443 -0.05 -8.81 33.01
C ASN A 443 0.70 -7.62 32.43
#